data_AF-A0ABD3ENZ3-F1
#
_entry.id   AF-A0ABD3ENZ3-F1
#
_cell.length_a   1.000
_cell.length_b   1.000
_cell.length_c   1.000
_cell.angle_alpha   90.00
_cell.angle_beta   90.00
_cell.angle_gamma   90.00
#
_symmetry.space_group_name_H-M   'P 1'
#
loop_
_entity.id
_entity.type
_entity.pdbx_description
1 polymer ?
#
loop_
_entity_poly.entity_id
_entity_poly.type
_entity_poly.pdbx_seq_one_letter_code
_entity_poly.pdbx_strand_id
1 'polypeptide(L)' 'MDDHPIDKIQISGAALASLLERSSAAAGDIHDYLFGHATVSTSTTLSDHSTTTSAASLLVATITSFLSVP' A
#
# COMPACT_ATOMS: atom_id res chain seq x y z
N MET A 1 -0.33 20.77 6.44
CA MET A 1 0.32 19.54 5.96
C MET A 1 -0.66 18.99 4.98
N ASP A 2 -0.30 18.90 3.70
CA ASP A 2 -1.24 18.45 2.68
C ASP A 2 -1.46 16.95 2.88
N ASP A 3 -2.52 16.61 3.62
CA ASP A 3 -2.92 15.25 3.92
C ASP A 3 -3.35 14.57 2.62
N HIS A 4 -2.39 14.03 1.88
CA HIS A 4 -2.65 13.19 0.73
C HIS A 4 -2.97 11.79 1.25
N PRO A 5 -4.24 11.35 1.21
CA PRO A 5 -4.60 10.01 1.64
C PRO A 5 -3.84 8.98 0.79
N ILE A 6 -3.46 7.84 1.39
CA ILE A 6 -2.90 6.73 0.63
C ILE A 6 -4.04 6.12 -0.19
N ASP A 7 -3.99 6.27 -1.51
CA ASP A 7 -5.01 5.72 -2.41
C ASP A 7 -4.84 4.23 -2.65
N LYS A 8 -3.59 3.74 -2.59
CA LYS A 8 -3.29 2.34 -2.89
C LYS A 8 -2.09 1.83 -2.11
N ILE A 9 -2.21 0.61 -1.59
CA ILE A 9 -1.11 -0.15 -1.00
C ILE A 9 -0.80 -1.33 -1.92
N GLN A 10 0.47 -1.50 -2.27
CA GLN A 10 0.98 -2.63 -3.03
C GLN A 10 1.92 -3.44 -2.14
N ILE A 11 1.77 -4.76 -2.17
CA ILE A 11 2.65 -5.71 -1.49
C ILE A 11 2.92 -6.88 -2.44
N SER A 12 4.16 -7.39 -2.44
CA SER A 12 4.49 -8.57 -3.24
C SER A 12 3.83 -9.82 -2.65
N GLY A 13 3.46 -10.78 -3.50
CA GLY A 13 2.86 -12.03 -3.05
C GLY A 13 3.74 -12.80 -2.07
N ALA A 14 5.06 -12.78 -2.28
CA ALA A 14 6.02 -13.39 -1.36
C ALA A 14 6.03 -12.71 0.01
N ALA A 15 6.05 -11.37 0.07
CA ALA A 15 6.02 -10.64 1.33
C ALA A 15 4.72 -10.87 2.11
N LEU A 16 3.58 -10.89 1.41
CA LEU A 16 2.28 -11.19 2.01
C LEU A 16 2.20 -12.63 2.52
N ALA A 17 2.68 -13.61 1.75
CA ALA A 17 2.69 -15.01 2.17
C ALA A 17 3.54 -15.21 3.43
N SER A 18 4.72 -14.59 3.49
CA SER A 18 5.56 -14.63 4.69
C SER A 18 4.90 -13.98 5.90
N LEU A 19 4.20 -12.85 5.74
CA LEU A 19 3.42 -12.20 6.82
C LEU A 19 2.33 -13.15 7.35
N LEU A 20 1.58 -13.78 6.44
CA LEU A 20 0.53 -14.73 6.80
C LEU A 20 1.09 -15.96 7.52
N GLU A 21 2.16 -16.56 7.00
CA GLU A 21 2.84 -17.69 7.64
C GLU A 21 3.23 -17.37 9.08
N ARG A 22 3.91 -16.23 9.30
CA ARG A 22 4.31 -15.82 10.65
C ARG A 22 3.12 -15.56 11.56
N SER A 23 2.09 -14.88 11.06
CA SER A 23 0.86 -14.65 11.82
C SER A 23 0.19 -15.96 12.24
N SER A 24 0.25 -16.98 11.38
CA SER A 24 -0.30 -18.30 11.67
C SER A 24 0.54 -19.09 12.67
N ALA A 25 1.85 -18.86 12.73
CA ALA A 25 2.76 -19.53 13.65
C ALA A 25 2.87 -18.83 15.02
N ALA A 26 2.35 -17.61 15.14
CA ALA A 26 2.42 -16.83 16.36
C ALA A 26 1.51 -17.42 17.47
N ALA A 27 2.03 -17.43 18.70
CA ALA A 27 1.27 -17.89 19.87
C ALA A 27 0.26 -16.84 20.38
N GLY A 28 0.22 -15.65 19.77
CA GLY A 28 -0.62 -14.53 20.14
C GLY A 28 -0.56 -13.41 19.09
N ASP A 29 -1.09 -12.25 19.45
CA ASP A 29 -1.12 -11.08 18.55
C ASP A 29 0.29 -10.66 18.16
N ILE A 30 0.47 -10.31 16.89
CA ILE A 30 1.74 -9.82 16.35
C ILE A 30 1.65 -8.35 15.97
N HIS A 31 2.72 -7.62 16.23
CA HIS A 31 2.88 -6.23 15.83
C HIS A 31 4.17 -6.09 15.02
N ASP A 32 4.02 -5.76 13.74
CA ASP A 32 5.12 -5.65 12.80
C ASP A 32 5.16 -4.25 12.17
N TYR A 33 6.35 -3.80 11.81
CA TYR A 33 6.56 -2.61 10.99
C TYR A 33 6.69 -2.98 9.51
N LEU A 34 6.06 -2.21 8.65
CA LEU A 34 6.12 -2.37 7.19
C LEU A 34 7.01 -1.28 6.59
N PHE A 35 7.97 -1.69 5.78
CA PHE A 35 8.93 -0.80 5.13
C PHE A 35 8.76 -0.86 3.62
N GLY A 36 8.96 0.29 2.98
CA GLY A 36 8.67 0.47 1.58
C GLY A 36 8.92 1.89 1.12
N HIS A 37 8.32 2.25 0.00
CA HIS A 37 8.38 3.59 -0.57
C HIS A 37 7.00 4.02 -1.07
N ALA A 38 6.76 5.32 -1.12
CA ALA A 38 5.54 5.89 -1.66
C ALA A 38 5.84 6.66 -2.95
N THR A 39 4.99 6.50 -3.97
CA THR A 39 5.09 7.21 -5.24
C THR A 39 3.79 7.93 -5.53
N VAL A 40 3.89 9.16 -6.06
CA VAL A 40 2.72 9.91 -6.54
C VAL A 40 2.56 9.60 -8.02
N SER A 41 1.44 9.00 -8.38
CA SER A 41 1.07 8.67 -9.75
C SER A 41 -0.10 9.53 -10.19
N THR A 42 -0.01 10.16 -11.36
CA THR A 42 -1.16 10.88 -11.93
C THR A 42 -2.07 9.87 -12.63
N SER A 43 -3.29 9.69 -12.13
CA SER A 43 -4.29 8.87 -12.80
C SER A 43 -5.16 9.72 -13.70
N THR A 44 -5.13 9.41 -14.99
CA THR A 44 -6.15 9.84 -15.94
C THR A 44 -7.18 8.73 -16.07
N THR A 45 -8.30 8.87 -15.37
CA THR A 45 -9.44 7.97 -15.57
C THR A 45 -10.05 8.28 -16.94
N LEU A 46 -9.90 7.35 -17.90
CA LEU A 46 -10.63 7.41 -19.17
C LEU A 46 -12.11 7.19 -18.86
N SER A 47 -12.93 8.22 -19.06
CA SER A 47 -14.37 8.16 -18.89
C SER A 47 -15.04 8.56 -20.20
N ASP A 48 -16.06 7.82 -20.63
CA ASP A 48 -16.82 8.10 -21.86
C ASP A 48 -17.75 9.32 -21.72
N HIS A 49 -17.79 9.94 -20.53
CA HIS A 49 -18.60 11.11 -20.25
C HIS A 49 -17.78 12.40 -20.35
N SER A 50 -18.30 13.41 -21.05
CA SER A 50 -17.64 14.70 -21.36
C SER A 50 -17.46 15.64 -20.15
N THR A 51 -17.41 15.10 -18.94
CA THR A 51 -17.05 15.86 -17.74
C THR A 51 -15.54 15.99 -17.68
N THR A 52 -15.05 17.23 -17.65
CA THR A 52 -13.66 17.63 -17.46
C THR A 52 -12.84 16.60 -16.69
N THR A 53 -11.96 15.87 -17.36
CA THR A 53 -11.05 14.88 -16.77
C THR A 53 -10.15 15.60 -15.76
N SER A 54 -10.47 15.51 -14.46
CA SER A 54 -9.56 15.97 -13.42
C SER A 54 -8.50 14.91 -13.20
N ALA A 55 -7.24 15.25 -13.50
CA ALA A 55 -6.11 14.38 -13.17
C ALA A 55 -6.00 14.26 -11.65
N ALA A 56 -6.27 13.08 -11.11
CA ALA A 56 -6.12 12.82 -9.68
C ALA A 56 -4.67 12.37 -9.40
N SER A 57 -4.02 13.05 -8.46
CA SER A 57 -2.75 12.58 -7.89
C SER A 57 -3.06 11.42 -6.94
N LEU A 58 -2.61 10.22 -7.28
CA LEU A 58 -2.76 9.02 -6.47
C LEU A 58 -1.46 8.73 -5.71
N LEU A 59 -1.54 8.61 -4.39
CA LEU A 59 -0.42 8.17 -3.57
C LEU A 59 -0.42 6.65 -3.44
N VAL A 60 0.60 6.01 -4.01
CA VAL A 60 0.78 4.55 -4.00
C VAL A 60 1.92 4.17 -3.07
N ALA A 61 1.61 3.47 -1.98
CA ALA A 61 2.60 2.93 -1.05
C ALA A 61 2.96 1.49 -1.44
N THR A 62 4.22 1.22 -1.73
CA THR A 62 4.73 -0.12 -2.08
C THR A 62 5.58 -0.67 -0.94
N ILE A 63 5.12 -1.79 -0.37
CA ILE A 63 5.78 -2.51 0.71
C ILE A 63 6.83 -3.46 0.13
N THR A 64 8.07 -3.34 0.62
CA THR A 64 9.22 -4.16 0.20
C THR A 64 9.69 -5.12 1.27
N SER A 65 9.50 -4.79 2.54
CA SER A 65 9.96 -5.61 3.67
C SER A 65 9.14 -5.32 4.93
N PHE A 66 9.33 -6.16 5.96
CA PHE A 66 8.73 -5.99 7.27
C PHE A 66 9.75 -6.32 8.37
N LEU A 67 9.53 -5.81 9.56
CA LEU A 67 10.29 -6.15 10.77
C LEU A 67 9.33 -6.46 11.90
N SER A 68 9.48 -7.63 12.50
CA SER A 68 8.73 -8.00 13.71
C SER A 68 9.47 -7.50 14.94
N VAL A 69 8.72 -6.89 15.87
CA VAL A 69 9.23 -6.58 17.20
C VAL A 69 8.75 -7.65 18.19
N PRO A 70 9.58 -8.04 19.19
CA PRO A 70 9.20 -9.02 20.20
C PRO A 70 8.06 -8.53 21.10
#